data_AF-A0A368GX62-F1
#
_entry.id   AF-A0A368GX62-F1
#
_cell.length_a   1.000
_cell.length_b   1.000
_cell.length_c   1.000
_cell.angle_alpha   90.00
_cell.angle_beta   90.00
_cell.angle_gamma   90.00
#
_symmetry.space_group_name_H-M   'P 1'
#
loop_
_entity.id
_entity.type
_entity.pdbx_description
1 polymer ?
#
loop_
_entity_poly.entity_id
_entity_poly.type
_entity_poly.pdbx_seq_one_letter_code
_entity_poly.pdbx_strand_id
1 'polypeptide(L)'
;LLEHHSSSSIKEKIFIVKIAERLFNSSQDVSAGIWTYGYSNNRILKIKDETMCHNFKDFSEQVDATMQMQSAKKLGNDRVISIINSCSDKCRHANCLVFFSGVTDISVWKKKPESNEDDEYQKLNMTRDAEISRVVAVSLISVDFIDIVIPPIGIAVKASANYSDDDVAKVAGAILEKKKIRRRIAGKNL
;
A
#
# COMPACT_ATOMS: atom_id res chain seq x y z
N LEU A 1 16.89 -21.35 6.59
CA LEU A 1 15.59 -20.69 6.27
C LEU A 1 15.47 -19.30 6.87
N LEU A 2 15.79 -19.08 8.17
CA LEU A 2 15.71 -17.76 8.81
C LEU A 2 16.68 -16.71 8.20
N GLU A 3 17.87 -17.11 7.75
CA GLU A 3 18.89 -16.18 7.21
C GLU A 3 18.55 -15.61 5.82
N HIS A 4 17.90 -16.38 4.94
CA HIS A 4 17.47 -15.83 3.64
C HIS A 4 16.29 -14.85 3.80
N HIS A 5 15.37 -15.12 4.74
CA HIS A 5 14.25 -14.22 5.03
C HIS A 5 14.68 -12.92 5.70
N SER A 6 15.74 -12.92 6.52
CA SER A 6 16.24 -11.69 7.15
C SER A 6 16.80 -10.70 6.12
N SER A 7 17.52 -11.18 5.09
CA SER A 7 18.10 -10.32 4.05
C SER A 7 17.04 -9.65 3.15
N SER A 8 15.98 -10.37 2.76
CA SER A 8 14.87 -9.80 1.96
C SER A 8 14.07 -8.79 2.77
N SER A 9 13.72 -9.14 4.00
CA SER A 9 13.00 -8.24 4.93
C SER A 9 13.77 -6.94 5.18
N ILE A 10 15.10 -7.00 5.33
CA ILE A 10 15.94 -5.80 5.47
C ILE A 10 15.88 -4.91 4.22
N LYS A 11 15.97 -5.50 3.02
CA LYS A 11 15.89 -4.75 1.76
C LYS A 11 14.51 -4.09 1.58
N GLU A 12 13.44 -4.81 1.87
CA GLU A 12 12.06 -4.30 1.82
C GLU A 12 11.86 -3.13 2.79
N LYS A 13 12.41 -3.25 3.99
CA LYS A 13 12.41 -2.20 5.00
C LYS A 13 13.12 -0.93 4.50
N ILE A 14 14.35 -1.08 3.99
CA ILE A 14 15.12 0.05 3.43
C ILE A 14 14.36 0.70 2.28
N PHE A 15 13.71 -0.10 1.43
CA PHE A 15 12.93 0.41 0.31
C PHE A 15 11.75 1.29 0.78
N ILE A 16 10.98 0.81 1.77
CA ILE A 16 9.88 1.57 2.37
C ILE A 16 10.38 2.87 3.02
N VAL A 17 11.49 2.82 3.76
CA VAL A 17 12.10 4.01 4.40
C VAL A 17 12.55 5.03 3.36
N LYS A 18 13.20 4.61 2.27
CA LYS A 18 13.61 5.53 1.18
C LYS A 18 12.42 6.17 0.47
N ILE A 19 11.31 5.44 0.28
CA ILE A 19 10.08 6.01 -0.25
C ILE A 19 9.56 7.09 0.71
N ALA A 20 9.49 6.78 2.00
CA ALA A 20 9.01 7.72 3.01
C ALA A 20 9.89 8.97 3.11
N GLU A 21 11.21 8.83 3.05
CA GLU A 21 12.15 9.96 3.02
C GLU A 21 11.80 10.94 1.88
N ARG A 22 11.55 10.42 0.67
CA ARG A 22 11.11 11.25 -0.46
C ARG A 22 9.75 11.92 -0.21
N LEU A 23 8.82 11.23 0.44
CA LEU A 23 7.50 11.80 0.77
C LEU A 23 7.64 12.94 1.77
N PHE A 24 8.30 12.73 2.91
CA PHE A 24 8.50 13.76 3.94
C PHE A 24 9.32 14.96 3.44
N ASN A 25 10.22 14.75 2.47
CA ASN A 25 10.95 15.85 1.82
C ASN A 25 10.12 16.60 0.77
N SER A 26 8.93 16.11 0.39
CA SER A 26 8.09 16.73 -0.65
C SER A 26 7.19 17.86 -0.13
N SER A 27 6.81 17.84 1.15
CA SER A 27 5.96 18.85 1.81
C SER A 27 6.08 18.75 3.32
N GLN A 28 5.83 19.85 4.03
CA GLN A 28 5.85 19.89 5.50
C GLN A 28 4.62 19.22 6.15
N ASP A 29 3.51 19.08 5.39
CA ASP A 29 2.24 18.52 5.88
C ASP A 29 2.10 17.02 5.60
N VAL A 30 3.21 16.31 5.44
CA VAL A 30 3.19 14.84 5.22
C VAL A 30 3.11 14.13 6.55
N SER A 31 2.19 13.18 6.64
CA SER A 31 2.17 12.17 7.68
C SER A 31 2.07 10.77 7.05
N ALA A 32 2.59 9.77 7.74
CA ALA A 32 2.54 8.39 7.30
C ALA A 32 2.42 7.45 8.49
N GLY A 33 1.64 6.38 8.34
CA GLY A 33 1.57 5.27 9.28
C GLY A 33 1.99 3.98 8.59
N ILE A 34 2.51 3.02 9.36
CA ILE A 34 2.86 1.69 8.85
C ILE A 34 2.07 0.60 9.57
N TRP A 35 1.62 -0.37 8.78
CA TRP A 35 1.04 -1.61 9.28
C TRP A 35 1.59 -2.79 8.48
N THR A 36 1.95 -3.86 9.18
CA THR A 36 2.52 -5.07 8.59
C THR A 36 1.58 -6.25 8.81
N TYR A 37 1.55 -7.18 7.87
CA TYR A 37 0.78 -8.42 7.94
C TYR A 37 1.66 -9.64 7.68
N GLY A 38 1.11 -10.84 7.86
CA GLY A 38 1.87 -12.07 7.69
C GLY A 38 2.49 -12.54 9.00
N TYR A 39 3.81 -12.46 9.10
CA TYR A 39 4.60 -12.87 10.27
C TYR A 39 4.83 -11.71 11.24
N SER A 40 3.89 -10.78 11.37
CA SER A 40 3.95 -9.67 12.32
C SER A 40 2.93 -9.88 13.45
N ASN A 41 3.07 -9.16 14.57
CA ASN A 41 2.14 -9.24 15.69
C ASN A 41 0.79 -8.51 15.44
N ASN A 42 0.66 -7.79 14.33
CA ASN A 42 -0.48 -6.93 14.06
C ASN A 42 -1.56 -7.66 13.25
N ARG A 43 -2.74 -7.80 13.84
CA ARG A 43 -3.93 -8.39 13.17
C ARG A 43 -4.94 -7.36 12.71
N ILE A 44 -4.90 -6.16 13.29
CA ILE A 44 -5.90 -5.11 13.07
C ILE A 44 -5.18 -3.92 12.45
N LEU A 45 -5.68 -3.45 11.31
CA LEU A 45 -5.30 -2.18 10.72
C LEU A 45 -6.11 -1.07 11.40
N LYS A 46 -5.41 -0.05 11.91
CA LYS A 46 -6.02 1.15 12.49
C LYS A 46 -5.44 2.36 11.78
N ILE A 47 -6.31 3.30 11.41
CA ILE A 47 -5.91 4.60 10.87
C ILE A 47 -6.49 5.65 11.82
N LYS A 48 -5.58 6.27 12.56
CA LYS A 48 -5.85 7.29 13.58
C LYS A 48 -4.64 8.21 13.68
N ASP A 49 -4.84 9.40 14.24
CA ASP A 49 -3.76 10.34 14.51
C ASP A 49 -2.59 9.70 15.27
N GLU A 50 -2.88 8.93 16.34
CA GLU A 50 -1.89 8.20 17.15
C GLU A 50 -1.07 7.14 16.38
N THR A 51 -1.51 6.75 15.18
CA THR A 51 -0.82 5.77 14.32
C THR A 51 -0.07 6.42 13.16
N MET A 52 -0.14 7.75 13.03
CA MET A 52 0.52 8.52 11.98
C MET A 52 1.74 9.25 12.55
N CYS A 53 2.87 9.15 11.87
CA CYS A 53 4.08 9.91 12.17
C CYS A 53 4.11 11.17 11.30
N HIS A 54 4.41 12.32 11.91
CA HIS A 54 4.45 13.63 11.24
C HIS A 54 5.86 14.09 10.85
N ASN A 55 6.85 13.24 11.04
CA ASN A 55 8.21 13.46 10.55
C ASN A 55 8.87 12.15 10.16
N PHE A 56 9.89 12.25 9.32
CA PHE A 56 10.61 11.11 8.78
C PHE A 56 11.29 10.24 9.85
N LYS A 57 11.90 10.88 10.87
CA LYS A 57 12.65 10.17 11.91
C LYS A 57 11.72 9.22 12.67
N ASP A 58 10.59 9.73 13.15
CA ASP A 58 9.63 8.94 13.91
C ASP A 58 9.01 7.84 13.04
N PHE A 59 8.74 8.12 11.76
CA PHE A 59 8.25 7.10 10.84
C PHE A 59 9.29 5.97 10.63
N SER A 60 10.56 6.32 10.42
CA SER A 60 11.63 5.33 10.24
C SER A 60 11.78 4.44 11.47
N GLU A 61 11.72 5.01 12.68
CA GLU A 61 11.75 4.25 13.93
C GLU A 61 10.52 3.34 14.07
N GLN A 62 9.33 3.82 13.64
CA GLN A 62 8.11 3.02 13.64
C GLN A 62 8.18 1.86 12.63
N VAL A 63 8.80 2.05 11.47
CA VAL A 63 9.05 0.99 10.48
C VAL A 63 9.93 -0.11 11.09
N ASP A 64 11.03 0.26 11.75
CA ASP A 64 11.92 -0.68 12.45
C ASP A 64 11.20 -1.49 13.52
N ALA A 65 10.35 -0.85 14.32
CA ALA A 65 9.56 -1.53 15.34
C ALA A 65 8.49 -2.46 14.75
N THR A 66 7.83 -2.04 13.67
CA THR A 66 6.65 -2.72 13.11
C THR A 66 7.00 -3.90 12.19
N MET A 67 8.16 -3.86 11.53
CA MET A 67 8.63 -4.90 10.61
C MET A 67 9.40 -6.05 11.30
N GLN A 68 9.37 -6.13 12.63
CA GLN A 68 9.97 -7.24 13.38
C GLN A 68 9.22 -8.55 13.13
N MET A 69 9.89 -9.51 12.51
CA MET A 69 9.34 -10.83 12.20
C MET A 69 9.13 -11.67 13.46
N GLN A 70 8.00 -12.37 13.48
CA GLN A 70 7.60 -13.33 14.49
C GLN A 70 7.76 -14.75 13.95
N SER A 71 7.94 -15.71 14.85
CA SER A 71 8.11 -17.12 14.49
C SER A 71 6.87 -17.75 13.85
N ALA A 72 5.68 -17.21 14.12
CA ALA A 72 4.41 -17.74 13.63
C ALA A 72 3.65 -16.74 12.77
N LYS A 73 3.15 -17.20 11.61
CA LYS A 73 2.27 -16.43 10.73
C LYS A 73 0.97 -16.11 11.46
N LYS A 74 0.64 -14.83 11.58
CA LYS A 74 -0.57 -14.33 12.25
C LYS A 74 -1.70 -14.02 11.27
N LEU A 75 -1.39 -13.68 10.02
CA LEU A 75 -2.38 -13.31 9.01
C LEU A 75 -2.05 -13.89 7.62
N GLY A 76 -3.05 -14.47 6.96
CA GLY A 76 -2.97 -14.99 5.59
C GLY A 76 -3.06 -13.89 4.52
N ASN A 77 -2.48 -14.14 3.35
CA ASN A 77 -2.54 -13.20 2.22
C ASN A 77 -3.97 -13.08 1.69
N ASP A 78 -4.73 -14.17 1.72
CA ASP A 78 -6.13 -14.29 1.29
C ASP A 78 -7.08 -13.34 2.05
N ARG A 79 -6.72 -12.98 3.29
CA ARG A 79 -7.54 -12.12 4.16
C ARG A 79 -7.11 -10.66 4.20
N VAL A 80 -5.93 -10.32 3.68
CA VAL A 80 -5.34 -8.98 3.87
C VAL A 80 -6.18 -7.89 3.21
N ILE A 81 -6.65 -8.12 1.98
CA ILE A 81 -7.47 -7.15 1.25
C ILE A 81 -8.81 -6.93 1.95
N SER A 82 -9.43 -8.01 2.46
CA SER A 82 -10.67 -7.89 3.24
C SER A 82 -10.48 -7.03 4.51
N ILE A 83 -9.36 -7.20 5.23
CA ILE A 83 -9.05 -6.40 6.43
C ILE A 83 -8.83 -4.94 6.05
N ILE A 84 -8.03 -4.69 5.02
CA ILE A 84 -7.77 -3.35 4.49
C ILE A 84 -9.08 -2.65 4.13
N ASN A 85 -9.93 -3.32 3.34
CA ASN A 85 -11.20 -2.76 2.89
C ASN A 85 -12.21 -2.53 4.03
N SER A 86 -12.11 -3.29 5.12
CA SER A 86 -12.95 -3.09 6.31
C SER A 86 -12.48 -1.98 7.25
N CYS A 87 -11.30 -1.41 7.01
CA CYS A 87 -10.76 -0.35 7.84
C CYS A 87 -11.47 0.97 7.54
N SER A 88 -11.90 1.66 8.61
CA SER A 88 -12.57 2.96 8.51
C SER A 88 -11.66 4.06 9.04
N ASP A 89 -11.66 5.20 8.34
CA ASP A 89 -10.95 6.42 8.73
C ASP A 89 -11.89 7.63 8.65
N LYS A 90 -12.83 7.70 9.59
CA LYS A 90 -13.88 8.74 9.58
C LYS A 90 -13.34 10.16 9.70
N CYS A 91 -12.18 10.34 10.31
CA CYS A 91 -11.54 11.65 10.47
C CYS A 91 -10.56 11.98 9.34
N ARG A 92 -10.39 11.08 8.35
CA ARG A 92 -9.58 11.30 7.15
C ARG A 92 -8.12 11.63 7.46
N HIS A 93 -7.52 10.88 8.39
CA HIS A 93 -6.09 10.97 8.68
C HIS A 93 -5.23 10.54 7.48
N ALA A 94 -5.73 9.64 6.63
CA ALA A 94 -5.05 9.18 5.42
C ALA A 94 -5.84 9.52 4.15
N ASN A 95 -5.13 9.93 3.11
CA ASN A 95 -5.70 10.17 1.78
C ASN A 95 -5.16 9.19 0.70
N CYS A 96 -4.16 8.39 1.06
CA CYS A 96 -3.45 7.46 0.20
C CYS A 96 -3.19 6.14 0.94
N LEU A 97 -3.47 5.00 0.26
CA LEU A 97 -3.06 3.67 0.70
C LEU A 97 -1.91 3.20 -0.19
N VAL A 98 -0.82 2.73 0.41
CA VAL A 98 0.26 2.04 -0.30
C VAL A 98 0.33 0.60 0.20
N PHE A 99 0.01 -0.35 -0.68
CA PHE A 99 -0.04 -1.78 -0.37
C PHE A 99 1.19 -2.48 -0.96
N PHE A 100 2.11 -2.92 -0.09
CA PHE A 100 3.29 -3.69 -0.50
C PHE A 100 3.02 -5.19 -0.36
N SER A 101 3.40 -5.97 -1.38
CA SER A 101 3.26 -7.42 -1.29
C SER A 101 4.34 -8.18 -2.07
N GLY A 102 4.85 -9.25 -1.45
CA GLY A 102 5.81 -10.19 -2.03
C GLY A 102 5.17 -11.51 -2.48
N VAL A 103 3.87 -11.55 -2.77
CA VAL A 103 3.22 -12.78 -3.26
C VAL A 103 3.64 -13.10 -4.68
N THR A 104 3.91 -14.37 -4.95
CA THR A 104 4.36 -14.87 -6.26
C THR A 104 3.21 -15.14 -7.22
N ASP A 105 1.98 -15.18 -6.70
CA ASP A 105 0.77 -15.47 -7.46
C ASP A 105 -0.39 -14.64 -6.90
N ILE A 106 -1.06 -13.89 -7.78
CA ILE A 106 -2.23 -13.07 -7.42
C ILE A 106 -3.47 -13.91 -7.11
N SER A 107 -3.45 -15.22 -7.44
CA SER A 107 -4.55 -16.14 -7.19
C SER A 107 -4.94 -16.23 -5.71
N VAL A 108 -4.02 -15.87 -4.81
CA VAL A 108 -4.29 -15.73 -3.37
C VAL A 108 -5.43 -14.75 -3.06
N TRP A 109 -5.76 -13.84 -3.98
CA TRP A 109 -6.85 -12.87 -3.85
C TRP A 109 -8.03 -13.14 -4.79
N LYS A 110 -8.10 -14.30 -5.45
CA LYS A 110 -9.32 -14.69 -6.18
C LYS A 110 -10.51 -14.69 -5.24
N LYS A 111 -11.63 -14.15 -5.71
CA LYS A 111 -12.89 -14.24 -4.98
C LYS A 111 -13.38 -15.67 -4.99
N LYS A 112 -14.20 -16.01 -3.99
CA LYS A 112 -14.91 -17.29 -4.00
C LYS A 112 -16.00 -17.26 -5.08
N PRO A 113 -16.32 -18.39 -5.72
CA PRO A 113 -17.32 -18.47 -6.79
C PRO A 113 -18.72 -17.96 -6.41
N GLU A 114 -18.98 -17.81 -5.11
CA GLU A 114 -20.27 -17.40 -4.55
C GLU A 114 -20.49 -15.88 -4.55
N SER A 115 -19.50 -15.07 -4.97
CA SER A 115 -19.68 -13.61 -5.07
C SER A 115 -20.33 -13.22 -6.40
N ASN A 116 -21.50 -12.58 -6.35
CA ASN A 116 -22.24 -12.04 -7.51
C ASN A 116 -21.57 -10.79 -8.15
N GLU A 117 -20.24 -10.67 -8.09
CA GLU A 117 -19.50 -9.53 -8.62
C GLU A 117 -18.71 -9.97 -9.86
N ASP A 118 -18.69 -9.13 -10.91
CA ASP A 118 -18.05 -9.43 -12.21
C ASP A 118 -16.51 -9.55 -12.13
N ASP A 119 -15.91 -9.11 -11.02
CA ASP A 119 -14.47 -9.11 -10.81
C ASP A 119 -13.97 -10.45 -10.24
N GLU A 120 -13.07 -11.12 -10.94
CA GLU A 120 -12.43 -12.39 -10.52
C GLU A 120 -11.62 -12.26 -9.21
N TYR A 121 -11.04 -11.09 -8.96
CA TYR A 121 -10.15 -10.83 -7.82
C TYR A 121 -10.73 -9.81 -6.85
N GLN A 122 -10.40 -9.97 -5.56
CA GLN A 122 -10.65 -8.94 -4.55
C GLN A 122 -9.94 -7.65 -4.96
N LYS A 123 -10.67 -6.52 -4.92
CA LYS A 123 -10.11 -5.20 -5.21
C LYS A 123 -9.70 -4.51 -3.91
N LEU A 124 -8.56 -3.83 -3.91
CA LEU A 124 -8.18 -2.84 -2.91
C LEU A 124 -9.11 -1.63 -3.05
N ASN A 125 -10.09 -1.55 -2.16
CA ASN A 125 -11.17 -0.58 -2.23
C ASN A 125 -11.49 -0.01 -0.84
N MET A 126 -10.53 0.69 -0.24
CA MET A 126 -10.76 1.47 0.98
C MET A 126 -11.57 2.75 0.74
N THR A 127 -11.96 3.06 -0.49
CA THR A 127 -12.58 4.35 -0.82
C THR A 127 -14.00 4.48 -0.27
N ARG A 128 -14.65 3.37 0.12
CA ARG A 128 -16.04 3.38 0.64
C ARG A 128 -16.13 3.88 2.08
N ASP A 129 -15.24 3.42 2.97
CA ASP A 129 -15.34 3.66 4.42
C ASP A 129 -14.23 4.57 4.99
N ALA A 130 -13.21 4.88 4.18
CA ALA A 130 -12.08 5.76 4.53
C ALA A 130 -11.85 6.88 3.50
N GLU A 131 -12.62 6.94 2.40
CA GLU A 131 -12.51 7.96 1.33
C GLU A 131 -11.09 8.16 0.75
N ILE A 132 -10.29 7.08 0.73
CA ILE A 132 -8.95 7.10 0.16
C ILE A 132 -8.99 7.58 -1.31
N SER A 133 -8.21 8.61 -1.61
CA SER A 133 -8.19 9.27 -2.93
C SER A 133 -7.13 8.72 -3.89
N ARG A 134 -6.22 7.88 -3.36
CA ARG A 134 -5.12 7.23 -4.09
C ARG A 134 -4.84 5.85 -3.50
N VAL A 135 -4.76 4.83 -4.35
CA VAL A 135 -4.30 3.49 -3.95
C VAL A 135 -3.10 3.13 -4.81
N VAL A 136 -1.99 2.73 -4.20
CA VAL A 136 -0.79 2.27 -4.90
C VAL A 136 -0.47 0.85 -4.45
N ALA A 137 -0.63 -0.12 -5.34
CA ALA A 137 -0.26 -1.51 -5.09
C ALA A 137 1.15 -1.77 -5.63
N VAL A 138 2.08 -2.10 -4.75
CA VAL A 138 3.49 -2.31 -5.07
C VAL A 138 3.83 -3.79 -4.95
N SER A 139 4.21 -4.40 -6.08
CA SER A 139 4.78 -5.73 -6.07
C SER A 139 6.27 -5.68 -5.76
N LEU A 140 6.66 -6.35 -4.68
CA LEU A 140 8.05 -6.47 -4.24
C LEU A 140 8.84 -7.49 -5.08
N ILE A 141 8.15 -8.33 -5.85
CA ILE A 141 8.76 -9.38 -6.67
C ILE A 141 8.28 -9.37 -8.12
N SER A 142 7.95 -8.17 -8.63
CA SER A 142 7.59 -7.92 -10.04
C SER A 142 6.35 -8.66 -10.58
N VAL A 143 5.45 -9.12 -9.71
CA VAL A 143 4.12 -9.64 -10.07
C VAL A 143 3.19 -8.50 -10.47
N ASP A 144 2.29 -8.72 -11.43
CA ASP A 144 1.33 -7.70 -11.84
C ASP A 144 0.13 -7.64 -10.89
N PHE A 145 -0.12 -6.47 -10.31
CA PHE A 145 -1.23 -6.22 -9.39
C PHE A 145 -2.34 -5.37 -10.03
N ILE A 146 -2.36 -5.24 -11.37
CA ILE A 146 -3.39 -4.46 -12.07
C ILE A 146 -4.81 -4.96 -11.77
N ASP A 147 -5.00 -6.27 -11.61
CA ASP A 147 -6.31 -6.88 -11.36
C ASP A 147 -6.83 -6.68 -9.94
N ILE A 148 -6.02 -6.18 -8.99
CA ILE A 148 -6.45 -5.90 -7.62
C ILE A 148 -6.63 -4.40 -7.34
N VAL A 149 -6.41 -3.52 -8.32
CA VAL A 149 -6.60 -2.07 -8.18
C VAL A 149 -7.75 -1.56 -9.04
N ILE A 150 -8.33 -0.41 -8.68
CA ILE A 150 -9.47 0.20 -9.39
C ILE A 150 -9.03 1.54 -10.03
N PRO A 151 -8.82 1.61 -11.35
CA PRO A 151 -8.49 2.86 -12.03
C PRO A 151 -9.62 3.90 -11.96
N PRO A 152 -9.34 5.22 -12.01
CA PRO A 152 -8.01 5.85 -12.11
C PRO A 152 -7.37 6.15 -10.73
N ILE A 153 -8.01 5.74 -9.64
CA ILE A 153 -7.54 5.99 -8.26
C ILE A 153 -6.42 5.00 -7.88
N GLY A 154 -6.56 3.76 -8.33
CA GLY A 154 -5.62 2.68 -8.14
C GLY A 154 -4.52 2.63 -9.19
N ILE A 155 -3.28 2.46 -8.76
CA ILE A 155 -2.08 2.30 -9.59
C ILE A 155 -1.33 1.05 -9.13
N ALA A 156 -0.97 0.18 -10.07
CA ALA A 156 -0.08 -0.95 -9.80
C ALA A 156 1.36 -0.58 -10.21
N VAL A 157 2.33 -0.84 -9.33
CA VAL A 157 3.75 -0.59 -9.55
C VAL A 157 4.53 -1.88 -9.29
N LYS A 158 5.44 -2.22 -10.20
CA LYS A 158 6.35 -3.36 -10.06
C LYS A 158 7.71 -2.83 -9.62
N ALA A 159 8.18 -3.22 -8.45
CA ALA A 159 9.55 -2.97 -8.03
C ALA A 159 10.48 -4.06 -8.58
N SER A 160 11.71 -3.68 -8.92
CA SER A 160 12.75 -4.65 -9.25
C SER A 160 13.20 -5.41 -7.99
N ALA A 161 13.83 -6.58 -8.16
CA ALA A 161 14.32 -7.40 -7.05
C ALA A 161 15.38 -6.71 -6.16
N ASN A 162 15.98 -5.60 -6.64
CA ASN A 162 17.02 -4.86 -5.93
C ASN A 162 16.52 -3.53 -5.34
N TYR A 163 15.25 -3.15 -5.55
CA TYR A 163 14.66 -1.92 -5.01
C TYR A 163 15.52 -0.68 -5.29
N SER A 164 15.81 -0.46 -6.58
CA SER A 164 16.65 0.64 -7.05
C SER A 164 16.08 2.01 -6.66
N ASP A 165 16.90 3.06 -6.70
CA ASP A 165 16.42 4.42 -6.47
C ASP A 165 15.40 4.87 -7.53
N ASP A 166 15.40 4.25 -8.71
CA ASP A 166 14.36 4.41 -9.73
C ASP A 166 13.03 3.77 -9.30
N ASP A 167 13.05 2.61 -8.65
CA ASP A 167 11.84 2.00 -8.09
C ASP A 167 11.27 2.88 -6.97
N VAL A 168 12.14 3.45 -6.14
CA VAL A 168 11.74 4.43 -5.10
C VAL A 168 11.07 5.64 -5.76
N ALA A 169 11.68 6.18 -6.82
CA ALA A 169 11.14 7.31 -7.56
C ALA A 169 9.76 7.00 -8.17
N LYS A 170 9.60 5.82 -8.78
CA LYS A 170 8.33 5.38 -9.39
C LYS A 170 7.22 5.27 -8.36
N VAL A 171 7.49 4.63 -7.21
CA VAL A 171 6.47 4.49 -6.15
C VAL A 171 6.13 5.85 -5.54
N ALA A 172 7.12 6.67 -5.17
CA ALA A 172 6.88 8.01 -4.65
C ALA A 172 6.10 8.89 -5.65
N GLY A 173 6.43 8.80 -6.94
CA GLY A 173 5.69 9.46 -8.01
C GLY A 173 4.23 9.00 -8.08
N ALA A 174 3.98 7.69 -8.03
CA ALA A 174 2.62 7.14 -8.02
C ALA A 174 1.79 7.59 -6.81
N ILE A 175 2.43 7.86 -5.66
CA ILE A 175 1.80 8.40 -4.46
C ILE A 175 1.47 9.89 -4.64
N LEU A 176 2.43 10.68 -5.11
CA LEU A 176 2.34 12.14 -5.18
C LEU A 176 1.60 12.68 -6.42
N GLU A 177 1.43 11.86 -7.47
CA GLU A 177 0.84 12.31 -8.73
C GLU A 177 -0.59 12.82 -8.52
N LYS A 178 -0.82 14.13 -8.72
CA LYS A 178 -2.16 14.72 -8.60
C LYS A 178 -3.07 14.21 -9.72
N LYS A 179 -4.35 13.96 -9.40
CA LYS A 179 -5.40 13.66 -10.41
C LYS A 179 -5.32 14.70 -11.54
N LYS A 180 -4.98 14.28 -12.75
CA LYS A 180 -5.29 15.08 -13.94
C LYS A 180 -6.81 15.10 -14.08
N ILE A 181 -7.45 16.16 -13.61
CA ILE A 181 -8.84 16.43 -13.93
C ILE A 181 -8.89 16.60 -15.45
N ARG A 182 -9.35 15.57 -16.17
CA ARG A 182 -9.78 15.75 -17.56
C ARG A 182 -11.00 16.66 -17.49
N ARG A 183 -10.80 17.97 -17.62
CA ARG A 183 -11.90 18.91 -17.89
C ARG A 183 -12.54 18.42 -19.18
N ARG A 184 -13.73 17.82 -19.09
CA ARG A 184 -14.63 17.72 -20.24
C ARG A 184 -14.88 19.16 -20.67
N ILE A 185 -14.24 19.58 -21.76
CA ILE A 185 -14.69 20.76 -22.50
C ILE A 185 -16.07 20.35 -23.01
N ALA A 186 -17.12 20.81 -22.32
CA ALA A 186 -18.46 20.77 -22.86
C ALA A 186 -18.43 21.66 -24.10
N GLY A 187 -18.45 21.03 -25.28
CA GLY A 187 -18.67 21.73 -26.53
C GLY A 187 -20.05 22.38 -26.47
N LYS A 188 -20.09 23.66 -26.12
CA LYS A 188 -21.11 24.57 -26.60
C LYS A 188 -20.58 25.16 -27.90
N ASN A 189 -21.15 24.74 -29.02
CA ASN A 189 -21.24 25.49 -30.28
C ASN A 189 -22.63 25.13 -30.82
N LEU A 190 -23.61 26.03 -30.66
CA LEU A 190 -24.04 27.02 -31.66
C LEU A 190 -24.77 26.34 -32.82
#